data_AF-A0A814NV60-F1
#
_entry.id   AF-A0A814NV60-F1
#
_cell.length_a   1.000
_cell.length_b   1.000
_cell.length_c   1.000
_cell.angle_alpha   90.00
_cell.angle_beta   90.00
_cell.angle_gamma   90.00
#
_symmetry.space_group_name_H-M   'P 1'
#
loop_
_entity.id
_entity.type
_entity.pdbx_description
1 polymer ?
#
loop_
_entity_poly.entity_id
_entity_poly.type
_entity_poly.pdbx_seq_one_letter_code
_entity_poly.pdbx_strand_id
1 'polypeptide(L)'
;MFWSFVIGLDGTVFGKLMIRDIELAYWETKMNRFDLSLDNRSLFAKLDSSMWIAAITRGNAEQRQQIADSLYTFLHSTPTRIPLSDVYDTTTNKAVYFTARPVLGGLSALIFFQINLHVLIKHTNDKRKTTFEINVAIKT
;
A
#
# COMPACT_ATOMS: atom_id res chain seq x y z
N MET A 1 -6.75 -7.96 -14.36
CA MET A 1 -7.93 -7.08 -14.30
C MET A 1 -7.58 -5.58 -14.20
N PHE A 2 -6.71 -5.16 -13.27
CA PHE A 2 -6.29 -3.76 -13.08
C PHE A 2 -6.06 -2.98 -14.39
N TRP A 3 -5.17 -3.46 -15.26
CA TRP A 3 -4.84 -2.78 -16.51
C TRP A 3 -6.03 -2.64 -17.45
N SER A 4 -6.88 -3.66 -17.56
CA SER A 4 -8.09 -3.61 -18.39
C SER A 4 -9.03 -2.50 -17.92
N PHE A 5 -9.20 -2.32 -16.61
CA PHE A 5 -9.97 -1.21 -16.06
C PHE A 5 -9.32 0.16 -16.33
N VAL A 6 -8.01 0.28 -16.08
CA VAL A 6 -7.29 1.56 -16.26
C VAL A 6 -7.32 2.03 -17.72
N ILE A 7 -7.21 1.12 -18.68
CA ILE A 7 -7.16 1.46 -20.11
C ILE A 7 -8.52 1.30 -20.82
N GLY A 8 -9.60 1.05 -20.08
CA GLY A 8 -10.97 1.03 -20.61
C GLY A 8 -11.32 -0.17 -21.48
N LEU A 9 -10.69 -1.33 -21.25
CA LEU A 9 -10.94 -2.58 -21.98
C LEU A 9 -11.84 -3.56 -21.23
N ASP A 10 -12.41 -3.18 -20.08
CA ASP A 10 -13.20 -4.08 -19.24
C ASP A 10 -14.42 -4.66 -20.00
N GLY A 11 -15.20 -3.82 -20.66
CA GLY A 11 -16.32 -4.24 -21.50
C GLY A 11 -15.91 -5.00 -22.76
N THR A 12 -14.70 -4.79 -23.27
CA THR A 12 -14.18 -5.50 -24.45
C THR A 12 -13.67 -6.89 -24.10
N VAL A 13 -12.94 -7.01 -22.99
CA VAL A 13 -12.28 -8.26 -22.56
C VAL A 13 -13.25 -9.15 -21.80
N PHE A 14 -14.12 -8.56 -20.98
CA PHE A 14 -15.01 -9.29 -20.07
C PHE A 14 -16.51 -9.15 -20.42
N GLY A 15 -16.85 -8.31 -21.40
CA GLY A 15 -18.23 -8.18 -21.88
C GLY A 15 -19.15 -7.62 -20.79
N LYS A 16 -20.27 -8.32 -20.54
CA LYS A 16 -21.23 -7.96 -19.47
C LYS A 16 -20.81 -8.48 -18.09
N LEU A 17 -19.74 -9.27 -17.99
CA LEU A 17 -19.27 -9.77 -16.70
C LEU A 17 -18.64 -8.60 -15.95
N MET A 18 -19.26 -8.21 -14.83
CA MET A 18 -18.75 -7.20 -13.90
C MET A 18 -17.59 -7.79 -13.08
N ILE A 19 -16.54 -8.30 -13.75
CA ILE A 19 -15.43 -9.02 -13.10
C ILE A 19 -14.76 -8.17 -12.03
N ARG A 20 -14.67 -6.85 -12.24
CA ARG A 20 -14.17 -5.93 -11.21
C ARG A 20 -14.93 -6.03 -9.90
N ASP A 21 -16.25 -5.98 -9.97
CA ASP A 21 -17.06 -5.93 -8.78
C ASP A 21 -17.10 -7.32 -8.10
N ILE A 22 -17.03 -8.40 -8.89
CA ILE A 22 -16.89 -9.78 -8.38
C ILE A 22 -15.55 -9.96 -7.65
N GLU A 23 -14.44 -9.53 -8.25
CA GLU A 23 -13.11 -9.63 -7.63
C GLU A 23 -13.03 -8.76 -6.37
N LEU A 24 -13.53 -7.52 -6.40
CA LEU A 24 -13.52 -6.64 -5.23
C LEU A 24 -14.31 -7.24 -4.06
N ALA A 25 -15.48 -7.81 -4.31
CA ALA A 25 -16.27 -8.52 -3.29
C ALA A 25 -15.52 -9.75 -2.76
N TYR A 26 -14.82 -10.49 -3.64
CA TYR A 26 -13.99 -11.61 -3.21
C TYR A 26 -12.84 -11.15 -2.30
N TRP A 27 -12.10 -10.11 -2.68
CA TRP A 27 -10.93 -9.62 -1.92
C TRP A 27 -11.31 -9.07 -0.55
N GLU A 28 -12.51 -8.50 -0.41
CA GLU A 28 -13.06 -8.10 0.90
C GLU A 28 -13.09 -9.28 1.88
N THR A 29 -13.42 -10.48 1.41
CA THR A 29 -13.43 -11.71 2.25
C THR A 29 -12.05 -12.27 2.57
N LYS A 30 -10.97 -11.71 1.99
CA LYS A 30 -9.59 -12.21 2.09
C LYS A 30 -8.67 -11.30 2.88
N MET A 31 -9.21 -10.28 3.53
CA MET A 31 -8.45 -9.40 4.40
C MET A 31 -7.89 -10.17 5.61
N ASN A 32 -6.58 -10.09 5.81
CA ASN A 32 -5.92 -10.53 7.03
C ASN A 32 -5.35 -9.33 7.78
N ARG A 33 -4.75 -9.59 8.94
CA ARG A 33 -4.20 -8.56 9.83
C ARG A 33 -3.19 -7.64 9.15
N PHE A 34 -2.30 -8.18 8.32
CA PHE A 34 -1.19 -7.43 7.75
C PHE A 34 -1.37 -7.10 6.26
N ASP A 35 -2.26 -7.79 5.56
CA ASP A 35 -2.68 -7.48 4.19
C ASP A 35 -3.74 -8.49 3.69
N LEU A 36 -4.18 -8.34 2.45
CA LEU A 36 -4.83 -9.39 1.67
C LEU A 36 -3.81 -10.34 1.00
N SER A 37 -4.18 -11.62 0.89
CA SER A 37 -3.36 -12.61 0.19
C SER A 37 -3.40 -12.39 -1.32
N LEU A 38 -2.26 -12.55 -2.00
CA LEU A 38 -2.13 -12.36 -3.45
C LEU A 38 -2.97 -13.36 -4.25
N ASP A 39 -3.02 -14.61 -3.79
CA ASP A 39 -3.78 -15.69 -4.40
C ASP A 39 -4.15 -16.77 -3.37
N ASN A 40 -4.74 -17.87 -3.83
CA ASN A 40 -5.21 -18.98 -2.99
C ASN A 40 -4.13 -20.02 -2.65
N ARG A 41 -2.91 -19.90 -3.17
CA ARG A 41 -1.83 -20.90 -2.99
C ARG A 41 -1.08 -20.71 -1.69
N SER A 42 -1.11 -19.50 -1.14
CA SER A 42 -0.41 -19.14 0.09
C SER A 42 -1.04 -17.91 0.73
N LEU A 43 -0.77 -17.69 2.01
CA LEU A 43 -1.13 -16.46 2.71
C LEU A 43 -0.08 -15.37 2.53
N PHE A 44 0.50 -15.28 1.33
CA PHE A 44 1.51 -14.28 1.02
C PHE A 44 0.88 -13.09 0.34
N ALA A 45 1.24 -11.90 0.79
CA ALA A 45 0.93 -10.64 0.12
C ALA A 45 2.05 -10.26 -0.84
N LYS A 46 1.70 -9.39 -1.79
CA LYS A 46 2.68 -8.57 -2.48
C LYS A 46 2.23 -7.12 -2.43
N LEU A 47 3.07 -6.27 -1.85
CA LEU A 47 2.75 -4.88 -1.48
C LEU A 47 2.15 -4.05 -2.63
N ASP A 48 2.62 -4.24 -3.86
CA ASP A 48 2.11 -3.54 -5.04
C ASP A 48 0.74 -4.04 -5.51
N SER A 49 0.48 -5.34 -5.42
CA SER A 49 -0.82 -5.93 -5.74
C SER A 49 -1.93 -5.38 -4.82
N SER A 50 -1.65 -5.26 -3.53
CA SER A 50 -2.61 -4.71 -2.56
C SER A 50 -2.93 -3.25 -2.86
N MET A 51 -1.93 -2.47 -3.27
CA MET A 51 -2.13 -1.09 -3.70
C MET A 51 -2.88 -0.96 -5.02
N TRP A 52 -2.69 -1.87 -5.97
CA TRP A 52 -3.53 -1.92 -7.16
C TRP A 52 -5.00 -2.18 -6.83
N ILE A 53 -5.27 -3.09 -5.90
CA ILE A 53 -6.63 -3.39 -5.46
C ILE A 53 -7.24 -2.15 -4.80
N ALA A 54 -6.54 -1.53 -3.84
CA ALA A 54 -6.99 -0.28 -3.22
C ALA A 54 -7.29 0.84 -4.25
N ALA A 55 -6.50 0.93 -5.33
CA ALA A 55 -6.68 1.94 -6.38
C ALA A 55 -7.93 1.73 -7.24
N ILE A 56 -8.36 0.47 -7.45
CA ILE A 56 -9.56 0.14 -8.23
C ILE A 56 -10.83 0.08 -7.37
N THR A 57 -10.70 0.02 -6.04
CA THR A 57 -11.79 0.12 -5.06
C THR A 57 -12.38 1.54 -4.95
N ARG A 58 -12.48 2.30 -6.06
CA ARG A 58 -12.87 3.72 -6.03
C ARG A 58 -14.24 3.99 -5.40
N GLY A 59 -15.17 3.04 -5.55
CA GLY A 59 -16.54 3.12 -5.02
C GLY A 59 -16.74 2.63 -3.59
N ASN A 60 -15.73 2.00 -2.97
CA ASN A 60 -15.82 1.47 -1.60
C ASN A 60 -14.67 2.06 -0.74
N ALA A 61 -14.91 3.25 -0.20
CA ALA A 61 -13.91 3.96 0.59
C ALA A 61 -13.50 3.19 1.85
N GLU A 62 -14.41 2.43 2.45
CA GLU A 62 -14.16 1.62 3.63
C GLU A 62 -13.18 0.48 3.34
N GLN A 63 -13.44 -0.33 2.30
CA GLN A 63 -12.53 -1.40 1.90
C GLN A 63 -11.14 -0.86 1.53
N ARG A 64 -11.08 0.29 0.84
CA ARG A 64 -9.80 0.95 0.54
C ARG A 64 -9.06 1.37 1.81
N GLN A 65 -9.77 1.87 2.81
CA GLN A 65 -9.19 2.24 4.10
C GLN A 65 -8.66 1.00 4.84
N GLN A 66 -9.43 -0.09 4.87
CA GLN A 66 -9.03 -1.35 5.48
C GLN A 66 -7.72 -1.90 4.89
N ILE A 67 -7.55 -1.82 3.56
CA ILE A 67 -6.29 -2.21 2.89
C ILE A 67 -5.14 -1.30 3.31
N ALA A 68 -5.36 0.01 3.39
CA ALA A 68 -4.31 0.92 3.82
C ALA A 68 -3.90 0.73 5.29
N ASP A 69 -4.87 0.49 6.17
CA ASP A 69 -4.65 0.25 7.60
C ASP A 69 -3.90 -1.06 7.85
N SER A 70 -4.21 -2.12 7.09
CA SER A 70 -3.48 -3.40 7.19
C SER A 70 -2.03 -3.25 6.74
N LEU A 71 -1.78 -2.53 5.63
CA LEU A 71 -0.43 -2.20 5.16
C LEU A 71 0.34 -1.33 6.16
N TYR A 72 -0.31 -0.33 6.77
CA TYR A 72 0.29 0.46 7.83
C TYR A 72 0.70 -0.44 9.01
N THR A 73 -0.19 -1.35 9.41
CA THR A 73 0.08 -2.32 10.48
C THR A 73 1.26 -3.23 10.15
N PHE A 74 1.34 -3.71 8.90
CA PHE A 74 2.49 -4.45 8.38
C PHE A 74 3.80 -3.66 8.52
N LEU A 75 3.82 -2.41 8.03
CA LEU A 75 5.01 -1.54 8.09
C LEU A 75 5.44 -1.22 9.51
N HIS A 76 4.47 -1.05 10.41
CA HIS A 76 4.73 -0.65 11.79
C HIS A 76 5.17 -1.81 12.70
N SER A 77 4.69 -3.03 12.45
CA SER A 77 4.85 -4.16 13.37
C SER A 77 5.81 -5.26 12.88
N THR A 78 6.73 -4.94 11.96
CA THR A 78 7.58 -5.98 11.36
C THR A 78 8.47 -6.68 12.41
N PRO A 79 8.40 -8.02 12.54
CA PRO A 79 9.19 -8.77 13.51
C PRO A 79 10.65 -8.91 13.08
N THR A 80 10.92 -8.73 11.79
CA THR A 80 12.24 -8.93 11.19
C THR A 80 13.02 -7.63 11.09
N ARG A 81 14.29 -7.63 11.50
CA ARG A 81 15.21 -6.48 11.38
C ARG A 81 15.87 -6.42 9.99
N ILE A 82 15.06 -6.47 8.94
CA ILE A 82 15.52 -6.39 7.55
C ILE A 82 14.94 -5.15 6.87
N PRO A 83 15.56 -4.65 5.79
CA PRO A 83 14.92 -3.66 4.92
C PRO A 83 13.56 -4.14 4.42
N LEU A 84 12.64 -3.21 4.18
CA LEU A 84 11.26 -3.50 3.81
C LEU A 84 11.16 -4.56 2.71
N SER A 85 10.29 -5.55 2.95
CA SER A 85 10.07 -6.68 2.05
C SER A 85 8.79 -6.52 1.24
N ASP A 86 8.84 -6.88 -0.04
CA ASP A 86 7.68 -6.78 -0.93
C ASP A 86 6.74 -7.98 -0.76
N VAL A 87 7.26 -9.15 -0.41
CA VAL A 87 6.49 -10.39 -0.25
C VAL A 87 6.63 -10.91 1.17
N TYR A 88 5.51 -10.96 1.88
CA TYR A 88 5.44 -11.31 3.29
C TYR A 88 4.17 -12.10 3.59
N ASP A 89 4.19 -12.81 4.72
CA ASP A 89 3.02 -13.52 5.23
C ASP A 89 2.01 -12.56 5.85
N THR A 90 0.76 -12.63 5.39
CA THR A 90 -0.34 -11.71 5.75
C THR A 90 -0.86 -11.90 7.17
N THR A 91 -0.47 -12.99 7.83
CA THR A 91 -0.92 -13.35 9.19
C THR A 91 0.17 -13.20 10.25
N THR A 92 1.44 -13.42 9.87
CA THR A 92 2.59 -13.37 10.78
C THR A 92 3.53 -12.19 10.53
N ASN A 93 3.37 -11.45 9.43
CA ASN A 93 4.28 -10.37 9.00
C ASN A 93 5.74 -10.87 8.80
N LYS A 94 5.91 -12.16 8.52
CA LYS A 94 7.24 -12.70 8.24
C LYS A 94 7.60 -12.42 6.79
N ALA A 95 8.75 -11.78 6.57
CA ALA A 95 9.29 -11.58 5.24
C ALA A 95 9.57 -12.94 4.54
N VAL A 96 9.27 -13.01 3.25
CA VAL A 96 9.46 -14.20 2.42
C VAL A 96 10.46 -13.92 1.30
N TYR A 97 10.16 -12.93 0.43
CA TYR A 97 10.99 -12.61 -0.74
C TYR A 97 11.07 -11.11 -1.01
N PHE A 98 12.13 -10.71 -1.71
CA PHE A 98 12.45 -9.34 -2.13
C PHE A 98 12.59 -8.36 -0.97
N THR A 99 13.73 -7.70 -0.89
CA THR A 99 14.04 -6.71 0.15
C THR A 99 14.66 -5.47 -0.47
N ALA A 100 14.47 -4.32 0.17
CA ALA A 100 15.09 -3.05 -0.20
C ALA A 100 14.84 -2.61 -1.66
N ARG A 101 13.64 -2.85 -2.19
CA ARG A 101 13.32 -2.43 -3.57
C ARG A 101 13.14 -0.91 -3.64
N PRO A 102 13.78 -0.20 -4.59
CA PRO A 102 13.80 1.26 -4.62
C PRO A 102 12.44 1.89 -4.98
N VAL A 103 11.50 1.11 -5.51
CA VAL A 103 10.20 1.60 -5.99
C VAL A 103 9.13 1.67 -4.88
N LEU A 104 9.45 1.17 -3.67
CA LEU A 104 8.49 1.04 -2.58
C LEU A 104 7.93 2.39 -2.09
N GLY A 105 8.70 3.47 -2.20
CA GLY A 105 8.24 4.82 -1.81
C GLY A 105 6.98 5.28 -2.54
N GLY A 106 6.78 4.84 -3.80
CA GLY A 106 5.56 5.14 -4.55
C GLY A 106 4.33 4.37 -4.07
N LEU A 107 4.52 3.17 -3.51
CA LEU A 107 3.45 2.35 -2.94
C LEU A 107 2.97 2.91 -1.61
N SER A 108 3.88 3.48 -0.83
CA SER A 108 3.57 4.11 0.46
C SER A 108 2.84 5.45 0.33
N ALA A 109 2.71 6.02 -0.88
CA ALA A 109 2.12 7.34 -1.09
C ALA A 109 0.69 7.45 -0.58
N LEU A 110 -0.14 6.42 -0.76
CA LEU A 110 -1.53 6.41 -0.28
C LEU A 110 -1.59 6.44 1.25
N ILE A 111 -0.71 5.65 1.90
CA ILE A 111 -0.54 5.66 3.35
C ILE A 111 -0.11 7.06 3.80
N PHE A 112 0.90 7.66 3.15
CA PHE A 112 1.37 9.01 3.47
C PHE A 112 0.32 10.12 3.32
N PHE A 113 -0.70 9.95 2.48
CA PHE A 113 -1.83 10.89 2.42
C PHE A 113 -2.81 10.71 3.58
N GLN A 114 -2.90 9.52 4.18
CA GLN A 114 -3.78 9.24 5.33
C GLN A 114 -3.14 9.60 6.67
N ILE A 115 -1.85 9.31 6.85
CA ILE A 115 -1.10 9.87 7.99
C ILE A 115 -0.88 11.35 7.68
N ASN A 116 -1.43 12.23 8.51
CA ASN A 116 -1.38 13.69 8.37
C ASN A 116 0.06 14.20 8.63
N LEU A 117 0.96 13.85 7.72
CA LEU A 117 2.41 13.98 7.88
C LEU A 117 2.80 15.40 7.48
N HIS A 118 3.24 16.17 8.48
CA HIS A 118 3.75 17.51 8.25
C HIS A 118 5.27 17.49 8.31
N VAL A 119 5.89 17.90 7.20
CA VAL A 119 7.34 18.15 7.13
C VAL A 119 7.56 19.65 7.24
N LEU A 120 8.17 20.08 8.34
CA LEU A 120 8.61 21.45 8.55
C LEU A 120 10.09 21.55 8.23
N ILE A 121 10.42 22.28 7.17
CA ILE A 121 11.81 22.59 6.82
C ILE A 121 12.10 24.02 7.27
N LYS A 122 12.97 24.16 8.27
CA LYS A 122 13.52 25.46 8.65
C LYS A 122 14.82 25.67 7.88
N HIS A 123 14.85 26.72 7.08
CA HIS A 123 16.05 27.18 6.40
C HIS A 123 16.62 28.38 7.15
N THR A 124 17.86 28.24 7.61
CA THR A 124 18.56 29.31 8.31
C THR A 124 19.81 29.64 7.52
N ASN A 125 19.92 30.88 7.06
CA ASN A 125 21.06 31.34 6.28
C ASN A 125 21.82 32.40 7.08
N ASP A 126 23.01 32.04 7.55
CA ASP A 126 23.97 32.98 8.13
C ASP A 126 25.06 33.27 7.11
N LYS A 127 25.70 34.44 7.17
CA LYS A 127 26.73 34.94 6.25
C LYS A 127 27.91 33.99 6.03
N ARG A 128 28.05 32.93 6.83
CA ARG A 128 29.12 31.92 6.78
C ARG A 128 28.62 30.48 6.58
N LYS A 129 27.31 30.20 6.71
CA LYS A 129 26.78 28.83 6.64
C LYS A 129 25.28 28.81 6.38
N THR A 130 24.87 27.87 5.53
CA THR A 130 23.46 27.53 5.30
C THR A 130 23.14 26.23 6.02
N THR A 131 22.09 26.23 6.83
CA THR A 131 21.65 25.05 7.60
C THR A 131 20.18 24.75 7.29
N PHE A 132 19.87 23.47 7.08
CA PHE A 132 18.50 22.97 6.91
C PHE A 132 18.15 22.06 8.10
N GLU A 133 17.13 22.43 8.86
CA GLU A 133 16.51 21.56 9.86
C GLU A 133 15.23 20.96 9.29
N ILE A 134 15.13 19.64 9.27
CA ILE A 134 13.94 18.90 8.82
C ILE A 134 13.28 18.30 10.06
N ASN A 135 12.08 18.78 10.38
CA ASN A 135 11.24 18.23 11.44
C ASN A 135 10.06 17.50 10.80
N VAL A 136 9.92 16.21 11.09
CA VAL A 136 8.80 15.38 10.61
C VAL A 136 7.88 15.10 11.79
N ALA A 137 6.61 15.49 11.68
CA ALA A 137 5.60 15.26 12.71
C ALA A 137 4.32 14.65 12.12
N ILE A 138 3.71 13.74 12.86
CA ILE A 138 2.38 13.19 12.57
C ILE A 138 1.40 14.00 13.41
N LYS A 139 0.49 14.76 12.78
CA LYS A 139 -0.61 15.40 13.52
C LYS A 139 -1.70 14.35 13.78
N THR A 140 -1.90 14.04 15.05
CA THR A 140 -3.08 13.33 15.57
C THR A 140 -4.32 14.20 15.47
#